data_AF-A0A2M9CLK5-F1
#
_entry.id   AF-A0A2M9CLK5-F1
#
_cell.length_a   1.000
_cell.length_b   1.000
_cell.length_c   1.000
_cell.angle_alpha   90.00
_cell.angle_beta   90.00
_cell.angle_gamma   90.00
#
_symmetry.space_group_name_H-M   'P 1'
#
loop_
_entity.id
_entity.type
_entity.pdbx_description
1 polymer ?
#
loop_
_entity_poly.entity_id
_entity_poly.type
_entity_poly.pdbx_seq_one_letter_code
_entity_poly.pdbx_strand_id
1 'polypeptide(L)'
;MSLPTTPITLPTRVEYAVLAAEVAAVTPVGRHLVRVTFRGDELRSVHAAGFDQRIKIAVPHPVTGSRHIPRATDWFAAWRAMPEQERCVLRTYTIRAARPEVGELDVDFVVHGDEGPATRWVRRARVGEIIHLVAPEAIGPVAADAPAPGVEWNPGDAARVLLAGDESAAPAICSILESLPRKARGRAFIEVPSEADVQPVAAPGGVTVTWLARESRPELEHGVALDRAVRAYVSEMVVTDDGGEGLDEIDVDADALWEVPAATPSRELYAWLAGEAGCIAGLRRHLVREVGLHRSDVAFMGYWRRGRSELG
;
A
#
# COMPACT_ATOMS: atom_id res chain seq x y z
N MET A 1 -1.85 -54.39 -16.76
CA MET A 1 -0.75 -53.61 -16.15
C MET A 1 -1.21 -52.16 -16.10
N SER A 2 -1.69 -51.68 -14.95
CA SER A 2 -1.98 -50.25 -14.75
C SER A 2 -0.68 -49.55 -14.40
N LEU A 3 -0.32 -48.52 -15.16
CA LEU A 3 0.80 -47.65 -14.82
C LEU A 3 0.49 -46.89 -13.53
N PRO A 4 1.44 -46.78 -12.59
CA PRO A 4 1.25 -45.97 -11.40
C PRO A 4 1.13 -44.51 -11.82
N THR A 5 -0.02 -43.89 -11.52
CA THR A 5 -0.21 -42.45 -11.66
C THR A 5 0.51 -41.79 -10.49
N THR A 6 1.75 -41.38 -10.70
CA THR A 6 2.44 -40.53 -9.72
C THR A 6 1.63 -39.24 -9.60
N PRO A 7 1.15 -38.86 -8.41
CA PRO A 7 0.47 -37.57 -8.25
C PRO A 7 1.46 -36.48 -8.67
N ILE A 8 1.08 -35.70 -9.68
CA ILE A 8 1.81 -34.50 -10.07
C ILE A 8 1.61 -33.51 -8.93
N THR A 9 2.57 -33.40 -8.03
CA THR A 9 2.62 -32.33 -7.05
C THR A 9 2.91 -31.05 -7.84
N LEU A 10 1.86 -30.27 -8.14
CA LEU A 10 2.04 -28.95 -8.75
C LEU A 10 2.92 -28.10 -7.81
N PRO A 11 3.89 -27.34 -8.34
CA PRO A 11 4.75 -26.51 -7.53
C PRO A 11 3.92 -25.45 -6.80
N THR A 12 4.10 -25.36 -5.47
CA THR A 12 3.57 -24.26 -4.66
C THR A 12 4.13 -22.94 -5.17
N ARG A 13 3.27 -21.96 -5.44
CA ARG A 13 3.68 -20.60 -5.77
C ARG A 13 2.58 -19.59 -5.48
N VAL A 14 2.99 -18.33 -5.29
CA VAL A 14 2.09 -17.18 -5.24
C VAL A 14 2.28 -16.37 -6.51
N GLU A 15 1.21 -16.16 -7.27
CA GLU A 15 1.25 -15.44 -8.53
C GLU A 15 0.13 -14.41 -8.61
N TYR A 16 0.36 -13.30 -9.31
CA TYR A 16 -0.72 -12.35 -9.56
C TYR A 16 -1.71 -12.92 -10.57
N ALA A 17 -2.95 -13.10 -10.14
CA ALA A 17 -4.06 -13.55 -10.96
C ALA A 17 -5.15 -12.48 -11.04
N VAL A 18 -5.92 -12.52 -12.13
CA VAL A 18 -7.13 -11.70 -12.28
C VAL A 18 -8.29 -12.45 -11.65
N LEU A 19 -8.83 -11.91 -10.56
CA LEU A 19 -9.90 -12.49 -9.76
C LEU A 19 -11.18 -11.67 -9.91
N ALA A 20 -12.30 -12.35 -10.14
CA ALA A 20 -13.62 -11.75 -10.15
C ALA A 20 -14.18 -11.65 -8.73
N ALA A 21 -14.79 -10.51 -8.43
CA ALA A 21 -15.54 -10.29 -7.21
C ALA A 21 -16.77 -9.41 -7.48
N GLU A 22 -17.69 -9.38 -6.54
CA GLU A 22 -18.76 -8.39 -6.48
C GLU A 22 -18.47 -7.37 -5.38
N VAL A 23 -18.96 -6.15 -5.55
CA VAL A 23 -19.05 -5.18 -4.46
C VAL A 23 -20.10 -5.67 -3.47
N ALA A 24 -19.68 -6.08 -2.27
CA ALA A 24 -20.57 -6.52 -1.20
C ALA A 24 -21.04 -5.36 -0.32
N ALA A 25 -20.18 -4.37 -0.10
CA ALA A 25 -20.52 -3.17 0.67
C ALA A 25 -19.72 -1.95 0.22
N VAL A 26 -20.31 -0.76 0.37
CA VAL A 26 -19.66 0.54 0.17
C VAL A 26 -19.95 1.37 1.42
N THR A 27 -18.94 1.59 2.26
CA THR A 27 -19.11 2.17 3.60
C THR A 27 -18.21 3.38 3.74
N PRO A 28 -18.76 4.60 3.94
CA PRO A 28 -17.96 5.74 4.36
C PRO A 28 -17.32 5.45 5.73
N VAL A 29 -15.99 5.45 5.80
CA VAL A 29 -15.23 5.25 7.04
C VAL A 29 -14.58 6.55 7.52
N GLY A 30 -14.54 7.56 6.65
CA GLY A 30 -14.24 8.94 6.98
C GLY A 30 -14.96 9.90 6.03
N ARG A 31 -14.63 11.19 6.11
CA ARG A 31 -15.15 12.20 5.18
C ARG A 31 -14.63 11.99 3.75
N HIS A 32 -13.39 11.56 3.62
CA HIS A 32 -12.66 11.36 2.37
C HIS A 32 -12.17 9.92 2.21
N LEU A 33 -12.61 9.01 3.07
CA LEU A 33 -12.28 7.59 2.99
C LEU A 33 -13.54 6.75 2.88
N VAL A 34 -13.60 5.92 1.85
CA VAL A 34 -14.69 4.96 1.61
C VAL A 34 -14.10 3.56 1.55
N ARG A 35 -14.56 2.68 2.43
CA ARG A 35 -14.26 1.25 2.38
C ARG A 35 -15.19 0.57 1.41
N VAL A 36 -14.62 -0.13 0.44
CA VAL A 36 -15.35 -1.06 -0.42
C VAL A 36 -14.99 -2.48 0.00
N THR A 37 -15.99 -3.25 0.38
CA THR A 37 -15.85 -4.69 0.63
C THR A 37 -16.16 -5.43 -0.66
N PHE A 38 -15.21 -6.20 -1.15
CA PHE A 38 -15.38 -7.12 -2.25
C PHE A 38 -15.65 -8.52 -1.71
N ARG A 39 -16.50 -9.28 -2.41
CA ARG A 39 -16.80 -10.67 -2.08
C ARG A 39 -16.78 -11.54 -3.33
N GLY A 40 -16.32 -12.78 -3.20
CA GLY A 40 -16.38 -13.76 -4.29
C GLY A 40 -15.66 -15.05 -3.94
N ASP A 41 -16.06 -16.16 -4.56
CA ASP A 41 -15.43 -17.46 -4.31
C ASP A 41 -13.96 -17.48 -4.73
N GLU A 42 -13.60 -16.74 -5.78
CA GLU A 42 -12.20 -16.59 -6.20
C GLU A 42 -11.34 -15.85 -5.17
N LEU A 43 -11.93 -15.02 -4.30
CA LEU A 43 -11.17 -14.33 -3.25
C LEU A 43 -10.68 -15.27 -2.14
N ARG A 44 -11.18 -16.51 -2.10
CA ARG A 44 -10.74 -17.54 -1.15
C ARG A 44 -9.32 -18.02 -1.43
N SER A 45 -8.83 -17.87 -2.67
CA SER A 45 -7.46 -18.24 -3.05
C SER A 45 -6.45 -17.12 -2.85
N VAL A 46 -6.89 -15.91 -2.43
CA VAL A 46 -5.98 -14.78 -2.20
C VAL A 46 -4.99 -15.10 -1.09
N HIS A 47 -3.70 -14.99 -1.41
CA HIS A 47 -2.63 -15.03 -0.44
C HIS A 47 -2.50 -13.66 0.25
N ALA A 48 -3.15 -13.53 1.41
CA ALA A 48 -3.14 -12.31 2.20
C ALA A 48 -2.06 -12.36 3.30
N ALA A 49 -0.94 -11.67 3.09
CA ALA A 49 0.14 -11.55 4.05
C ALA A 49 -0.08 -10.43 5.08
N GLY A 50 -1.00 -9.49 4.81
CA GLY A 50 -1.23 -8.32 5.66
C GLY A 50 -0.26 -7.18 5.36
N PHE A 51 0.15 -6.42 6.39
CA PHE A 51 1.06 -5.27 6.27
C PHE A 51 0.60 -4.27 5.18
N ASP A 52 1.50 -3.85 4.30
CA ASP A 52 1.25 -2.96 3.19
C ASP A 52 0.93 -3.69 1.88
N GLN A 53 0.45 -4.94 1.93
CA GLN A 53 0.23 -5.74 0.73
C GLN A 53 -0.69 -5.06 -0.27
N ARG A 54 -0.18 -4.91 -1.50
CA ARG A 54 -0.88 -4.22 -2.58
C ARG A 54 -1.51 -5.18 -3.58
N ILE A 55 -2.61 -4.72 -4.15
CA ILE A 55 -3.33 -5.33 -5.28
C ILE A 55 -3.62 -4.26 -6.33
N LYS A 56 -4.09 -4.67 -7.51
CA LYS A 56 -4.64 -3.74 -8.50
C LYS A 56 -6.15 -3.91 -8.62
N ILE A 57 -6.86 -2.80 -8.73
CA ILE A 57 -8.27 -2.77 -9.08
C ILE A 57 -8.38 -2.38 -10.55
N ALA A 58 -9.07 -3.21 -11.33
CA ALA A 58 -9.47 -2.88 -12.69
C ALA A 58 -10.70 -1.96 -12.63
N VAL A 59 -10.45 -0.65 -12.56
CA VAL A 59 -11.49 0.37 -12.47
C VAL A 59 -12.40 0.25 -13.70
N PRO A 60 -13.72 0.04 -13.53
CA PRO A 60 -14.62 -0.16 -14.66
C PRO A 60 -14.55 0.99 -15.66
N HIS A 61 -14.24 0.67 -16.91
CA HIS A 61 -14.32 1.63 -18.00
C HIS A 61 -15.79 2.03 -18.21
N PRO A 62 -16.11 3.32 -18.47
CA PRO A 62 -17.50 3.78 -18.54
C PRO A 62 -18.35 3.07 -19.62
N VAL A 63 -17.72 2.60 -20.70
CA VAL A 63 -18.41 1.95 -21.82
C VAL A 63 -18.33 0.42 -21.74
N THR A 64 -17.14 -0.11 -21.45
CA THR A 64 -16.88 -1.56 -21.52
C THR A 64 -17.01 -2.24 -20.16
N GLY A 65 -16.90 -1.50 -19.05
CA GLY A 65 -16.85 -2.03 -17.69
C GLY A 65 -15.47 -2.55 -17.32
N SER A 66 -15.37 -3.36 -16.25
CA SER A 66 -14.11 -3.96 -15.76
C SER A 66 -13.84 -5.36 -16.31
N ARG A 67 -14.87 -6.05 -16.84
CA ARG A 67 -14.82 -7.45 -17.32
C ARG A 67 -13.88 -7.74 -18.49
N HIS A 68 -13.28 -6.70 -19.08
CA HIS A 68 -12.44 -6.82 -20.25
C HIS A 68 -10.96 -6.98 -19.92
N ILE A 69 -10.56 -6.95 -18.64
CA ILE A 69 -9.20 -7.31 -18.28
C ILE A 69 -8.93 -8.79 -18.63
N PRO A 70 -7.87 -9.11 -19.39
CA PRO A 70 -7.60 -10.49 -19.80
C PRO A 70 -7.28 -11.38 -18.61
N ARG A 71 -7.88 -12.56 -18.55
CA ARG A 71 -7.63 -13.57 -17.49
C ARG A 71 -6.55 -14.60 -17.87
N ALA A 72 -5.70 -14.27 -18.84
CA ALA A 72 -4.61 -15.13 -19.28
C ALA A 72 -3.49 -15.22 -18.21
N THR A 73 -2.63 -16.23 -18.29
CA THR A 73 -1.45 -16.34 -17.41
C THR A 73 -0.55 -15.09 -17.52
N ASP A 74 -0.36 -14.56 -18.73
CA ASP A 74 0.31 -13.27 -18.95
C ASP A 74 -0.72 -12.14 -19.14
N TRP A 75 -1.59 -11.98 -18.12
CA TRP A 75 -2.66 -10.98 -18.13
C TRP A 75 -2.14 -9.56 -18.40
N PHE A 76 -0.92 -9.24 -17.93
CA PHE A 76 -0.36 -7.90 -18.05
C PHE A 76 0.10 -7.59 -19.47
N ALA A 77 0.78 -8.52 -20.15
CA ALA A 77 1.09 -8.33 -21.57
C ALA A 77 -0.19 -8.26 -22.41
N ALA A 78 -1.16 -9.13 -22.13
CA ALA A 78 -2.45 -9.12 -22.82
C ALA A 78 -3.20 -7.78 -22.60
N TRP A 79 -3.23 -7.26 -21.37
CA TRP A 79 -3.83 -5.98 -21.05
C TRP A 79 -3.11 -4.81 -21.74
N ARG A 80 -1.77 -4.80 -21.78
CA ARG A 80 -0.99 -3.78 -22.51
C ARG A 80 -1.20 -3.81 -24.02
N ALA A 81 -1.51 -4.97 -24.57
CA ALA A 81 -1.79 -5.13 -26.00
C ALA A 81 -3.22 -4.68 -26.39
N MET A 82 -4.10 -4.39 -25.43
CA MET A 82 -5.46 -3.92 -25.71
C MET A 82 -5.45 -2.51 -26.32
N PRO A 83 -6.40 -2.20 -27.24
CA PRO A 83 -6.66 -0.83 -27.67
C PRO A 83 -6.94 0.08 -26.46
N GLU A 84 -6.36 1.28 -26.46
CA GLU A 84 -6.48 2.22 -25.33
C GLU A 84 -7.94 2.51 -24.95
N GLN A 85 -8.83 2.61 -25.95
CA GLN A 85 -10.26 2.92 -25.77
C GLN A 85 -11.06 1.78 -25.12
N GLU A 86 -10.51 0.55 -25.10
CA GLU A 86 -11.15 -0.63 -24.51
C GLU A 86 -10.50 -1.02 -23.18
N ARG A 87 -9.30 -0.49 -22.91
CA ARG A 87 -8.45 -0.84 -21.79
C ARG A 87 -8.98 -0.21 -20.51
N CYS A 88 -9.35 -1.05 -19.56
CA CYS A 88 -9.69 -0.59 -18.20
C CYS A 88 -8.45 0.02 -17.53
N VAL A 89 -8.69 0.98 -16.65
CA VAL A 89 -7.63 1.64 -15.89
C VAL A 89 -7.28 0.77 -14.68
N LEU A 90 -6.00 0.43 -14.53
CA LEU A 90 -5.49 -0.24 -13.34
C LEU A 90 -5.05 0.78 -12.29
N ARG A 91 -5.46 0.57 -11.05
CA ARG A 91 -5.01 1.37 -9.91
C ARG A 91 -4.55 0.48 -8.78
N THR A 92 -3.41 0.84 -8.18
CA THR A 92 -2.82 0.07 -7.08
C THR A 92 -3.47 0.51 -5.77
N TYR A 93 -3.87 -0.45 -4.95
CA TYR A 93 -4.47 -0.23 -3.64
C TYR A 93 -3.91 -1.20 -2.61
N THR A 94 -3.97 -0.81 -1.34
CA THR A 94 -3.62 -1.68 -0.22
C THR A 94 -4.82 -2.56 0.15
N ILE A 95 -4.58 -3.84 0.44
CA ILE A 95 -5.55 -4.69 1.12
C ILE A 95 -5.69 -4.19 2.57
N ARG A 96 -6.82 -3.57 2.91
CA ARG A 96 -7.06 -3.11 4.28
C ARG A 96 -7.35 -4.27 5.22
N ALA A 97 -8.13 -5.24 4.76
CA ALA A 97 -8.38 -6.49 5.48
C ALA A 97 -8.74 -7.59 4.47
N ALA A 98 -8.29 -8.81 4.74
CA ALA A 98 -8.65 -9.97 3.94
C ALA A 98 -9.24 -11.04 4.86
N ARG A 99 -10.31 -11.67 4.38
CA ARG A 99 -11.03 -12.76 5.05
C ARG A 99 -11.27 -13.89 4.04
N PRO A 100 -10.21 -14.61 3.60
CA PRO A 100 -10.33 -15.64 2.58
C PRO A 100 -11.28 -16.79 2.97
N GLU A 101 -11.47 -17.04 4.26
CA GLU A 101 -12.39 -18.05 4.80
C GLU A 101 -13.87 -17.78 4.47
N VAL A 102 -14.24 -16.52 4.22
CA VAL A 102 -15.56 -16.13 3.71
C VAL A 102 -15.50 -15.51 2.30
N GLY A 103 -14.30 -15.42 1.72
CA GLY A 103 -14.08 -14.88 0.39
C GLY A 103 -14.30 -13.37 0.32
N GLU A 104 -13.82 -12.61 1.32
CA GLU A 104 -13.96 -11.16 1.36
C GLU A 104 -12.62 -10.40 1.44
N LEU A 105 -12.62 -9.20 0.87
CA LEU A 105 -11.48 -8.29 0.88
C LEU A 105 -11.97 -6.84 1.01
N ASP A 106 -11.41 -6.09 1.97
CA ASP A 106 -11.67 -4.66 2.11
C ASP A 106 -10.55 -3.83 1.49
N VAL A 107 -10.95 -2.79 0.75
CA VAL A 107 -10.05 -1.75 0.25
C VAL A 107 -10.60 -0.39 0.63
N ASP A 108 -9.74 0.45 1.21
CA ASP A 108 -10.06 1.82 1.53
C ASP A 108 -9.64 2.73 0.37
N PHE A 109 -10.60 3.48 -0.18
CA PHE A 109 -10.40 4.42 -1.26
C PHE A 109 -10.39 5.84 -0.71
N VAL A 110 -9.35 6.59 -1.07
CA VAL A 110 -9.31 8.05 -0.88
C VAL A 110 -10.21 8.70 -1.93
N VAL A 111 -11.17 9.50 -1.49
CA VAL A 111 -12.17 10.15 -2.33
C VAL A 111 -12.00 11.66 -2.25
N HIS A 112 -11.19 12.21 -3.17
CA HIS A 112 -11.02 13.66 -3.34
C HIS A 112 -11.63 14.12 -4.66
N GLY A 113 -12.52 15.11 -4.60
CA GLY A 113 -13.16 15.69 -5.78
C GLY A 113 -13.83 14.63 -6.67
N ASP A 114 -13.71 14.80 -7.99
CA ASP A 114 -14.21 13.87 -9.01
C ASP A 114 -13.21 13.62 -10.18
N GLU A 115 -11.93 13.92 -9.95
CA GLU A 115 -10.95 14.04 -11.03
C GLU A 115 -10.34 12.69 -11.47
N GLY A 116 -10.35 11.68 -10.59
CA GLY A 116 -9.79 10.34 -10.85
C GLY A 116 -10.82 9.29 -11.31
N PRO A 117 -10.45 8.34 -12.19
CA PRO A 117 -11.36 7.27 -12.63
C PRO A 117 -11.82 6.39 -11.46
N ALA A 118 -10.94 6.12 -10.48
CA ALA A 118 -11.30 5.35 -9.30
C ALA A 118 -12.26 6.11 -8.38
N THR A 119 -11.98 7.38 -8.08
CA THR A 119 -12.90 8.26 -7.31
C THR A 119 -14.29 8.31 -7.93
N ARG A 120 -14.37 8.52 -9.26
CA ARG A 120 -15.63 8.49 -10.03
C ARG A 120 -16.36 7.17 -9.93
N TRP A 121 -15.63 6.06 -9.89
CA TRP A 121 -16.22 4.73 -9.75
C TRP A 121 -16.73 4.50 -8.34
N VAL A 122 -15.92 4.72 -7.30
CA VAL A 122 -16.31 4.50 -5.89
C VAL A 122 -17.58 5.28 -5.54
N ARG A 123 -17.71 6.53 -6.02
CA ARG A 123 -18.89 7.37 -5.79
C ARG A 123 -20.20 6.81 -6.35
N ARG A 124 -20.13 5.94 -7.37
CA ARG A 124 -21.30 5.35 -8.04
C ARG A 124 -21.41 3.84 -7.88
N ALA A 125 -20.41 3.22 -7.25
CA ALA A 125 -20.32 1.78 -7.08
C ALA A 125 -21.57 1.26 -6.36
N ARG A 126 -22.13 0.16 -6.85
CA ARG A 126 -23.34 -0.44 -6.28
C ARG A 126 -23.05 -1.83 -5.76
N VAL A 127 -23.71 -2.19 -4.67
CA VAL A 127 -23.71 -3.57 -4.19
C VAL A 127 -24.19 -4.52 -5.30
N GLY A 128 -23.48 -5.62 -5.49
CA GLY A 128 -23.67 -6.59 -6.57
C GLY A 128 -22.97 -6.24 -7.89
N GLU A 129 -22.30 -5.08 -8.00
CA GLU A 129 -21.52 -4.76 -9.20
C GLU A 129 -20.28 -5.66 -9.29
N ILE A 130 -20.11 -6.33 -10.44
CA ILE A 130 -18.96 -7.19 -10.70
C ILE A 130 -17.73 -6.35 -11.05
N ILE A 131 -16.60 -6.68 -10.42
CA ILE A 131 -15.30 -6.06 -10.63
C ILE A 131 -14.19 -7.12 -10.68
N HIS A 132 -13.08 -6.75 -11.29
CA HIS A 132 -11.90 -7.60 -11.37
C HIS A 132 -10.75 -6.96 -10.58
N LEU A 133 -10.08 -7.79 -9.79
CA LEU A 133 -8.91 -7.44 -9.01
C LEU A 133 -7.73 -8.23 -9.56
N VAL A 134 -6.54 -7.63 -9.54
CA VAL A 134 -5.28 -8.36 -9.73
C VAL A 134 -4.65 -8.53 -8.36
N ALA A 135 -4.66 -9.76 -7.85
CA ALA A 135 -4.23 -10.07 -6.50
C ALA A 135 -3.31 -11.30 -6.48
N PRO A 136 -2.42 -11.42 -5.48
CA PRO A 136 -1.60 -12.61 -5.29
C PRO A 136 -2.49 -13.80 -4.92
N GLU A 137 -2.51 -14.81 -5.76
CA GLU A 137 -3.23 -16.07 -5.61
C GLU A 137 -2.26 -17.17 -5.12
N ALA A 138 -2.68 -17.90 -4.08
CA ALA A 138 -2.00 -19.09 -3.60
C ALA A 138 -2.36 -20.31 -4.46
N ILE A 139 -1.38 -20.83 -5.20
CA ILE A 139 -1.52 -22.08 -5.95
C ILE A 139 -0.89 -23.19 -5.09
N GLY A 140 -1.73 -23.92 -4.36
CA GLY A 140 -1.30 -24.97 -3.42
C GLY A 140 -0.93 -24.45 -2.02
N PRO A 141 -0.43 -25.32 -1.13
CA PRO A 141 -0.07 -24.94 0.24
C PRO A 141 1.18 -24.05 0.24
N VAL A 142 1.04 -22.79 0.64
CA VAL A 142 2.12 -21.80 0.72
C VAL A 142 2.83 -21.90 2.08
N ALA A 143 4.17 -21.95 2.07
CA ALA A 143 4.95 -21.94 3.30
C ALA A 143 4.78 -20.61 4.05
N ALA A 144 4.82 -20.64 5.37
CA ALA A 144 4.58 -19.45 6.20
C ALA A 144 5.63 -18.34 6.01
N ASP A 145 6.82 -18.70 5.52
CA ASP A 145 7.97 -17.83 5.26
C ASP A 145 8.14 -17.48 3.78
N ALA A 146 7.22 -17.91 2.90
CA ALA A 146 7.30 -17.58 1.49
C ALA A 146 7.19 -16.05 1.29
N PRO A 147 8.00 -15.44 0.40
CA PRO A 147 7.86 -14.04 0.07
C PRO A 147 6.44 -13.72 -0.39
N ALA A 148 5.82 -12.73 0.23
CA ALA A 148 4.49 -12.26 -0.13
C ALA A 148 4.59 -11.15 -1.20
N PRO A 149 4.10 -11.38 -2.43
CA PRO A 149 4.13 -10.34 -3.45
C PRO A 149 3.32 -9.12 -3.01
N GLY A 150 3.83 -7.94 -3.35
CA GLY A 150 3.16 -6.66 -3.08
C GLY A 150 3.34 -6.12 -1.65
N VAL A 151 4.16 -6.75 -0.82
CA VAL A 151 4.56 -6.29 0.52
C VAL A 151 5.95 -5.66 0.43
N GLU A 152 6.15 -4.49 1.04
CA GLU A 152 7.47 -3.86 1.16
C GLU A 152 7.89 -3.66 2.62
N TRP A 153 6.97 -3.89 3.55
CA TRP A 153 7.26 -3.96 4.96
C TRP A 153 8.34 -5.02 5.25
N ASN A 154 9.53 -4.56 5.64
CA ASN A 154 10.67 -5.42 5.94
C ASN A 154 11.51 -4.84 7.08
N PRO A 155 11.00 -4.84 8.33
CA PRO A 155 11.65 -4.18 9.45
C PRO A 155 12.84 -4.96 10.02
N GLY A 156 13.12 -6.18 9.53
CA GLY A 156 14.16 -7.05 10.09
C GLY A 156 14.07 -7.18 11.61
N ASP A 157 15.21 -6.98 12.27
CA ASP A 157 15.34 -7.00 13.73
C ASP A 157 15.33 -5.59 14.35
N ALA A 158 14.80 -4.58 13.65
CA ALA A 158 14.85 -3.20 14.11
C ALA A 158 14.19 -3.02 15.50
N ALA A 159 14.87 -2.27 16.37
CA ALA A 159 14.41 -2.07 17.75
C ALA A 159 13.17 -1.15 17.83
N ARG A 160 13.04 -0.23 16.87
CA ARG A 160 11.92 0.72 16.75
C ARG A 160 11.50 0.86 15.29
N VAL A 161 10.25 1.27 15.10
CA VAL A 161 9.70 1.58 13.78
C VAL A 161 9.23 3.04 13.69
N LEU A 162 9.38 3.63 12.52
CA LEU A 162 8.80 4.92 12.14
C LEU A 162 7.93 4.72 10.91
N LEU A 163 6.62 4.91 11.05
CA LEU A 163 5.68 4.89 9.93
C LEU A 163 5.27 6.32 9.64
N ALA A 164 5.32 6.76 8.38
CA ALA A 164 4.83 8.08 8.02
C ALA A 164 4.15 8.08 6.65
N GLY A 165 3.00 8.75 6.56
CA GLY A 165 2.32 8.90 5.29
C GLY A 165 1.10 9.79 5.33
N ASP A 166 0.51 10.01 4.17
CA ASP A 166 -0.76 10.73 4.04
C ASP A 166 -1.96 9.76 3.98
N GLU A 167 -3.17 10.28 3.72
CA GLU A 167 -4.40 9.49 3.71
C GLU A 167 -4.37 8.33 2.70
N SER A 168 -3.53 8.40 1.66
CA SER A 168 -3.38 7.30 0.69
C SER A 168 -2.59 6.12 1.26
N ALA A 169 -1.70 6.38 2.22
CA ALA A 169 -0.92 5.37 2.93
C ALA A 169 -1.58 4.92 4.25
N ALA A 170 -2.60 5.64 4.73
CA ALA A 170 -3.29 5.32 5.97
C ALA A 170 -3.77 3.84 6.05
N PRO A 171 -4.32 3.22 4.98
CA PRO A 171 -4.70 1.80 5.04
C PRO A 171 -3.52 0.87 5.30
N ALA A 172 -2.39 1.09 4.63
CA ALA A 172 -1.16 0.32 4.83
C ALA A 172 -0.56 0.51 6.21
N ILE A 173 -0.49 1.76 6.69
CA ILE A 173 0.01 2.06 8.04
C ILE A 173 -0.86 1.38 9.10
N CYS A 174 -2.18 1.44 8.96
CA CYS A 174 -3.09 0.76 9.90
C CYS A 174 -2.88 -0.77 9.89
N SER A 175 -2.82 -1.38 8.71
CA SER A 175 -2.58 -2.82 8.57
C SER A 175 -1.22 -3.26 9.12
N ILE A 176 -0.16 -2.46 8.92
CA ILE A 176 1.16 -2.69 9.54
C ILE A 176 1.02 -2.64 11.07
N LEU A 177 0.46 -1.55 11.62
CA LEU A 177 0.30 -1.36 13.07
C LEU A 177 -0.44 -2.51 13.74
N GLU A 178 -1.53 -2.96 13.14
CA GLU A 178 -2.36 -4.08 13.63
C GLU A 178 -1.63 -5.43 13.57
N SER A 179 -0.63 -5.55 12.70
CA SER A 179 0.19 -6.76 12.52
C SER A 179 1.47 -6.75 13.36
N LEU A 180 1.81 -5.64 14.03
CA LEU A 180 3.04 -5.53 14.80
C LEU A 180 3.00 -6.42 16.06
N PRO A 181 4.15 -7.00 16.47
CA PRO A 181 4.26 -7.67 17.77
C PRO A 181 3.88 -6.73 18.92
N ARG A 182 3.23 -7.24 19.97
CA ARG A 182 2.85 -6.45 21.16
C ARG A 182 4.01 -5.69 21.83
N LYS A 183 5.25 -6.18 21.65
CA LYS A 183 6.49 -5.58 22.17
C LYS A 183 7.08 -4.48 21.29
N ALA A 184 6.51 -4.24 20.10
CA ALA A 184 7.03 -3.25 19.16
C ALA A 184 7.00 -1.85 19.77
N ARG A 185 7.96 -1.03 19.37
CA ARG A 185 8.14 0.34 19.83
C ARG A 185 8.29 1.26 18.63
N GLY A 186 7.83 2.51 18.74
CA GLY A 186 8.00 3.44 17.62
C GLY A 186 7.00 4.58 17.57
N ARG A 187 6.92 5.19 16.39
CA ARG A 187 5.95 6.25 16.05
C ARG A 187 5.29 5.97 14.72
N ALA A 188 4.03 6.37 14.60
CA ALA A 188 3.32 6.48 13.34
C ALA A 188 2.76 7.90 13.19
N PHE A 189 3.02 8.56 12.07
CA PHE A 189 2.46 9.86 11.71
C PHE A 189 1.61 9.70 10.46
N ILE A 190 0.32 10.03 10.55
CA ILE A 190 -0.62 9.86 9.44
C ILE A 190 -1.30 11.20 9.19
N GLU A 191 -0.95 11.85 8.09
CA GLU A 191 -1.59 13.09 7.67
C GLU A 191 -2.89 12.80 6.93
N VAL A 192 -3.97 13.48 7.32
CA VAL A 192 -5.29 13.30 6.71
C VAL A 192 -5.95 14.65 6.43
N PRO A 193 -6.91 14.75 5.50
CA PRO A 193 -7.57 16.01 5.22
C PRO A 193 -8.34 16.56 6.42
N SER A 194 -9.10 15.70 7.12
CA SER A 194 -10.01 16.08 8.21
C SER A 194 -9.85 15.17 9.43
N GLU A 195 -10.21 15.67 10.62
CA GLU A 195 -10.32 14.85 11.83
C GLU A 195 -11.37 13.74 11.66
N ALA A 196 -12.37 13.96 10.80
CA ALA A 196 -13.36 12.95 10.44
C ALA A 196 -12.77 11.77 9.62
N ASP A 197 -11.52 11.87 9.16
CA ASP A 197 -10.82 10.79 8.46
C ASP A 197 -9.96 9.93 9.40
N VAL A 198 -9.84 10.31 10.67
CA VAL A 198 -9.09 9.54 11.68
C VAL A 198 -9.75 8.19 11.89
N GLN A 199 -8.96 7.12 11.74
CA GLN A 199 -9.45 5.75 11.90
C GLN A 199 -9.06 5.18 13.28
N PRO A 200 -9.94 4.36 13.89
CA PRO A 200 -9.53 3.53 15.01
C PRO A 200 -8.47 2.53 14.52
N VAL A 201 -7.38 2.38 15.29
CA VAL A 201 -6.28 1.47 14.96
C VAL A 201 -5.79 0.77 16.21
N ALA A 202 -5.66 -0.56 16.15
CA ALA A 202 -5.12 -1.35 17.24
C ALA A 202 -3.59 -1.41 17.14
N ALA A 203 -2.92 -0.41 17.73
CA ALA A 203 -1.45 -0.37 17.77
C ALA A 203 -0.89 -1.00 19.07
N PRO A 204 0.34 -1.56 19.05
CA PRO A 204 1.05 -1.96 20.26
C PRO A 204 1.26 -0.77 21.20
N GLY A 205 1.16 -0.98 22.52
CA GLY A 205 1.28 0.11 23.50
C GLY A 205 2.65 0.82 23.51
N GLY A 206 3.69 0.23 22.91
CA GLY A 206 4.98 0.87 22.71
C GLY A 206 5.07 1.77 21.47
N VAL A 207 4.05 1.78 20.61
CA VAL A 207 3.97 2.59 19.40
C VAL A 207 2.95 3.69 19.61
N THR A 208 3.37 4.95 19.48
CA THR A 208 2.42 6.07 19.51
C THR A 208 1.99 6.43 18.10
N VAL A 209 0.67 6.51 17.90
CA VAL A 209 0.06 6.91 16.62
C VAL A 209 -0.43 8.34 16.74
N THR A 210 0.00 9.19 15.82
CA THR A 210 -0.40 10.59 15.74
C THR A 210 -1.04 10.85 14.38
N TRP A 211 -2.32 11.22 14.40
CA TRP A 211 -3.02 11.68 13.21
C TRP A 211 -2.90 13.20 13.09
N LEU A 212 -2.60 13.67 11.88
CA LEU A 212 -2.34 15.08 11.58
C LEU A 212 -3.43 15.58 10.61
N ALA A 213 -4.53 16.09 11.15
CA ALA A 213 -5.63 16.61 10.34
C ALA A 213 -5.26 17.97 9.74
N ARG A 214 -5.24 18.09 8.41
CA ARG A 214 -4.91 19.33 7.70
C ARG A 214 -5.91 20.44 7.96
N GLU A 215 -7.19 20.15 8.13
CA GLU A 215 -8.21 21.16 8.40
C GLU A 215 -7.97 21.95 9.71
N SER A 216 -7.27 21.35 10.67
CA SER A 216 -6.87 22.03 11.90
C SER A 216 -5.75 23.07 11.68
N ARG A 217 -5.09 23.00 10.53
CA ARG A 217 -3.89 23.77 10.13
C ARG A 217 -4.01 24.26 8.68
N PRO A 218 -5.04 25.05 8.34
CA PRO A 218 -5.35 25.45 6.97
C PRO A 218 -4.25 26.32 6.32
N GLU A 219 -3.33 26.85 7.10
CA GLU A 219 -2.16 27.59 6.64
C GLU A 219 -1.05 26.70 6.08
N LEU A 220 -1.09 25.39 6.33
CA LEU A 220 -0.08 24.45 5.86
C LEU A 220 -0.52 23.76 4.58
N GLU A 221 0.39 23.70 3.63
CA GLU A 221 0.24 22.83 2.47
C GLU A 221 0.32 21.35 2.88
N HIS A 222 -0.27 20.48 2.06
CA HIS A 222 -0.16 19.02 2.20
C HIS A 222 1.29 18.58 2.39
N GLY A 223 1.50 17.65 3.32
CA GLY A 223 2.80 17.06 3.60
C GLY A 223 3.67 17.91 4.54
N VAL A 224 3.37 19.20 4.74
CA VAL A 224 4.17 20.06 5.63
C VAL A 224 3.97 19.68 7.09
N ALA A 225 2.76 19.28 7.48
CA ALA A 225 2.49 18.82 8.83
C ALA A 225 3.21 17.49 9.12
N LEU A 226 3.15 16.54 8.17
CA LEU A 226 3.86 15.27 8.23
C LEU A 226 5.38 15.47 8.33
N ASP A 227 5.95 16.29 7.44
CA ASP A 227 7.40 16.58 7.41
C ASP A 227 7.88 17.13 8.76
N ARG A 228 7.19 18.13 9.31
CA ARG A 228 7.52 18.72 10.62
C ARG A 228 7.46 17.70 11.74
N ALA A 229 6.42 16.85 11.77
CA ALA A 229 6.25 15.87 12.84
C ALA A 229 7.36 14.80 12.82
N VAL A 230 7.71 14.31 11.63
CA VAL A 230 8.80 13.34 11.47
C VAL A 230 10.14 13.96 11.87
N ARG A 231 10.47 15.16 11.37
CA ARG A 231 11.71 15.88 11.69
C ARG A 231 11.87 16.12 13.20
N ALA A 232 10.79 16.56 13.87
CA ALA A 232 10.80 16.77 15.31
C ALA A 232 11.09 15.47 16.06
N TYR A 233 10.42 14.37 15.70
CA TYR A 233 10.65 13.08 16.35
C TYR A 233 12.09 12.57 16.19
N VAL A 234 12.65 12.63 14.98
CA VAL A 234 14.02 12.13 14.76
C VAL A 234 15.06 13.03 15.42
N SER A 235 14.83 14.35 15.51
CA SER A 235 15.73 15.26 16.24
C SER A 235 15.82 14.95 17.74
N GLU A 236 14.76 14.41 18.34
CA GLU A 236 14.75 13.99 19.75
C GLU A 236 15.46 12.64 19.95
N MET A 237 15.59 11.83 18.91
CA MET A 237 16.24 10.51 18.97
C MET A 237 17.75 10.56 18.75
N VAL A 238 18.25 11.50 17.94
CA VAL A 238 19.64 11.50 17.48
C VAL A 238 20.52 12.28 18.45
N VAL A 239 21.30 11.56 19.24
CA VAL A 239 22.54 12.02 19.88
C VAL A 239 23.63 11.04 19.49
N THR A 240 24.12 11.08 18.24
CA THR A 240 25.52 10.82 17.85
C THR A 240 25.68 10.86 16.32
N ASP A 241 26.65 11.66 15.91
CA ASP A 241 27.22 11.80 14.56
C ASP A 241 28.07 10.57 14.22
N ASP A 242 27.84 9.97 13.04
CA ASP A 242 28.89 9.27 12.31
C ASP A 242 28.57 9.26 10.81
N GLY A 243 29.07 10.31 10.14
CA GLY A 243 29.51 10.35 8.74
C GLY A 243 28.83 9.45 7.72
N GLY A 244 27.79 9.95 7.05
CA GLY A 244 27.32 9.38 5.79
C GLY A 244 28.24 9.74 4.63
N GLU A 245 29.05 8.80 4.14
CA GLU A 245 29.81 8.97 2.90
C GLU A 245 28.88 9.17 1.69
N GLY A 246 29.28 10.11 0.84
CA GLY A 246 28.46 10.69 -0.22
C GLY A 246 28.07 9.72 -1.33
N LEU A 247 26.94 9.99 -1.96
CA LEU A 247 26.53 9.35 -3.21
C LEU A 247 25.70 10.30 -4.09
N ASP A 248 25.80 10.00 -5.38
CA ASP A 248 25.39 10.75 -6.57
C ASP A 248 23.96 11.33 -6.54
N GLU A 249 23.80 12.46 -7.23
CA GLU A 249 22.50 13.06 -7.55
C GLU A 249 21.64 12.05 -8.35
N ILE A 250 20.61 11.52 -7.69
CA ILE A 250 19.53 10.84 -8.38
C ILE A 250 18.58 11.93 -8.87
N ASP A 251 18.41 12.01 -10.18
CA ASP A 251 17.46 12.90 -10.83
C ASP A 251 16.02 12.52 -10.42
N VAL A 252 15.45 13.35 -9.54
CA VAL A 252 14.10 13.20 -8.98
C VAL A 252 13.00 13.39 -10.05
N ASP A 253 13.37 13.85 -11.26
CA ASP A 253 12.44 14.14 -12.35
C ASP A 253 12.30 12.99 -13.37
N ALA A 254 13.17 11.97 -13.35
CA ALA A 254 13.20 10.92 -14.37
C ALA A 254 12.58 9.56 -13.96
N ASP A 255 12.73 9.12 -12.70
CA ASP A 255 12.37 7.74 -12.30
C ASP A 255 11.27 7.64 -11.24
N ALA A 256 10.53 6.53 -11.26
CA ALA A 256 9.50 6.22 -10.26
C ALA A 256 10.11 6.22 -8.84
N LEU A 257 9.49 6.98 -7.93
CA LEU A 257 9.92 7.10 -6.53
C LEU A 257 9.58 5.82 -5.75
N TRP A 258 10.38 4.77 -5.95
CA TRP A 258 10.19 3.47 -5.32
C TRP A 258 11.54 2.83 -4.97
N GLU A 259 11.86 2.77 -3.69
CA GLU A 259 13.05 2.05 -3.21
C GLU A 259 12.71 1.32 -1.91
N VAL A 260 12.97 0.02 -1.92
CA VAL A 260 12.74 -0.85 -0.77
C VAL A 260 14.02 -1.62 -0.48
N PRO A 261 14.53 -1.54 0.75
CA PRO A 261 15.72 -2.26 1.15
C PRO A 261 15.63 -3.78 0.91
N ALA A 262 16.57 -4.30 0.11
CA ALA A 262 16.75 -5.75 -0.04
C ALA A 262 17.49 -6.40 1.15
N ALA A 263 18.15 -5.61 1.98
CA ALA A 263 18.91 -6.07 3.15
C ALA A 263 18.11 -5.90 4.44
N THR A 264 18.25 -6.86 5.35
CA THR A 264 17.68 -6.78 6.70
C THR A 264 18.32 -5.61 7.46
N PRO A 265 17.54 -4.64 7.95
CA PRO A 265 18.07 -3.53 8.73
C PRO A 265 18.74 -4.06 10.01
N SER A 266 19.95 -3.56 10.30
CA SER A 266 20.78 -4.04 11.42
C SER A 266 20.74 -3.12 12.65
N ARG A 267 19.82 -2.15 12.70
CA ARG A 267 19.93 -0.97 13.57
C ARG A 267 18.64 -0.57 14.30
N GLU A 268 18.78 0.43 15.15
CA GLU A 268 17.83 0.91 16.15
C GLU A 268 16.45 1.33 15.59
N LEU A 269 16.39 1.78 14.33
CA LEU A 269 15.18 2.33 13.73
C LEU A 269 15.00 1.82 12.29
N TYR A 270 13.80 1.34 11.96
CA TYR A 270 13.34 1.12 10.60
C TYR A 270 12.24 2.12 10.24
N ALA A 271 12.38 2.81 9.11
CA ALA A 271 11.41 3.77 8.62
C ALA A 271 10.66 3.24 7.39
N TRP A 272 9.34 3.36 7.38
CA TRP A 272 8.48 3.08 6.24
C TRP A 272 7.69 4.35 5.92
N LEU A 273 7.87 4.88 4.71
CA LEU A 273 7.33 6.15 4.27
C LEU A 273 6.50 5.98 2.99
N ALA A 274 5.24 6.38 2.97
CA ALA A 274 4.45 6.35 1.74
C ALA A 274 3.43 7.48 1.64
N GLY A 275 3.14 7.93 0.42
CA GLY A 275 2.20 9.03 0.17
C GLY A 275 2.58 9.86 -1.04
N GLU A 276 2.31 11.16 -1.00
CA GLU A 276 2.67 12.10 -2.07
C GLU A 276 4.20 12.12 -2.32
N ALA A 277 4.59 11.88 -3.57
CA ALA A 277 5.97 11.63 -3.95
C ALA A 277 6.95 12.75 -3.56
N GLY A 278 6.58 14.02 -3.73
CA GLY A 278 7.42 15.15 -3.36
C GLY A 278 7.70 15.19 -1.85
N CYS A 279 6.65 15.04 -1.04
CA CYS A 279 6.77 14.98 0.42
C CYS A 279 7.65 13.81 0.88
N ILE A 280 7.38 12.61 0.39
CA ILE A 280 8.11 11.40 0.77
C ILE A 280 9.59 11.46 0.33
N ALA A 281 9.88 11.98 -0.86
CA ALA A 281 11.25 12.19 -1.31
C ALA A 281 12.03 13.17 -0.40
N GLY A 282 11.37 14.24 0.05
CA GLY A 282 11.94 15.21 1.00
C GLY A 282 12.26 14.59 2.36
N LEU A 283 11.32 13.82 2.91
CA LEU A 283 11.50 13.10 4.17
C LEU A 283 12.65 12.10 4.09
N ARG A 284 12.69 11.30 3.03
CA ARG A 284 13.76 10.31 2.83
C ARG A 284 15.13 10.98 2.73
N ARG A 285 15.24 12.11 2.02
CA ARG A 285 16.48 12.88 1.94
C ARG A 285 16.94 13.33 3.32
N HIS A 286 16.04 13.85 4.16
CA HIS A 286 16.36 14.24 5.53
C HIS A 286 16.83 13.04 6.36
N LEU A 287 16.09 11.93 6.36
CA LEU A 287 16.43 10.73 7.12
C LEU A 287 17.81 10.17 6.75
N VAL A 288 18.15 10.13 5.46
CA VAL A 288 19.41 9.56 5.00
C VAL A 288 20.58 10.54 5.11
N ARG A 289 20.40 11.80 4.68
CA ARG A 289 21.51 12.77 4.58
C ARG A 289 21.75 13.57 5.85
N GLU A 290 20.68 13.97 6.54
CA GLU A 290 20.79 14.86 7.71
C GLU A 290 20.79 14.07 9.01
N VAL A 291 20.01 13.00 9.09
CA VAL A 291 19.94 12.12 10.26
C VAL A 291 20.97 10.98 10.20
N GLY A 292 21.41 10.59 9.01
CA GLY A 292 22.43 9.54 8.83
C GLY A 292 21.87 8.10 8.88
N LEU A 293 20.57 7.90 8.69
CA LEU A 293 20.02 6.54 8.55
C LEU A 293 20.58 5.88 7.29
N HIS A 294 20.97 4.61 7.42
CA HIS A 294 21.40 3.84 6.26
C HIS A 294 20.22 3.64 5.31
N ARG A 295 20.46 3.62 4.00
CA ARG A 295 19.40 3.46 3.00
C ARG A 295 18.61 2.16 3.19
N SER A 296 19.24 1.11 3.69
CA SER A 296 18.58 -0.16 3.99
C SER A 296 17.58 -0.09 5.16
N ASP A 297 17.61 0.99 5.93
CA ASP A 297 16.75 1.15 7.10
C ASP A 297 15.53 2.04 6.77
N VAL A 298 15.38 2.45 5.50
CA VAL A 298 14.31 3.35 5.04
C VAL A 298 13.65 2.79 3.78
N ALA A 299 12.43 2.27 3.90
CA ALA A 299 11.56 1.99 2.77
C ALA A 299 10.75 3.25 2.43
N PHE A 300 10.71 3.65 1.15
CA PHE A 300 9.89 4.78 0.73
C PHE A 300 9.20 4.57 -0.62
N MET A 301 7.95 5.03 -0.70
CA MET A 301 7.06 4.78 -1.84
C MET A 301 6.23 6.02 -2.16
N GLY A 302 6.42 6.59 -3.35
CA GLY A 302 5.54 7.63 -3.88
C GLY A 302 4.26 7.02 -4.43
N TYR A 303 3.18 7.04 -3.66
CA TYR A 303 1.88 6.47 -4.04
C TYR A 303 1.12 7.31 -5.07
N TRP A 304 1.39 8.61 -5.10
CA TRP A 304 0.80 9.53 -6.06
C TRP A 304 1.67 10.80 -6.14
N ARG A 305 1.45 11.64 -7.16
CA ARG A 305 2.13 12.92 -7.29
C ARG A 305 1.14 14.02 -7.63
N ARG A 306 1.23 15.14 -6.93
CA ARG A 306 0.37 16.29 -7.24
C ARG A 306 0.59 16.75 -8.68
N GLY A 307 -0.50 16.98 -9.40
CA GLY A 307 -0.47 17.44 -10.80
C GLY A 307 -0.13 16.36 -11.84
N ARG A 308 0.06 15.10 -11.44
CA ARG A 308 0.14 13.96 -12.38
C ARG A 308 -0.94 12.93 -12.04
N SER A 309 -1.74 12.55 -13.02
CA SER A 309 -2.48 11.29 -12.92
C SER A 309 -1.48 10.15 -13.09
N GLU A 310 -1.58 9.08 -12.29
CA GLU A 310 -0.83 7.86 -12.59
C GLU A 310 -1.23 7.40 -14.00
N LEU A 311 -0.30 7.57 -14.94
CA LEU A 311 -0.45 7.07 -16.29
C LEU A 311 -0.58 5.54 -16.17
N GLY A 312 -1.74 5.03 -16.57
CA GLY A 312 -2.00 3.59 -16.68
C GLY A 312 -1.40 3.03 -17.95
#